data_AF-A0A955DA08-F1
#
_entry.id   AF-A0A955DA08-F1
#
_cell.length_a   1.000
_cell.length_b   1.000
_cell.length_c   1.000
_cell.angle_alpha   90.00
_cell.angle_beta   90.00
_cell.angle_gamma   90.00
#
_symmetry.space_group_name_H-M   'P 1'
#
loop_
_entity.id
_entity.type
_entity.pdbx_description
1 polymer ?
#
loop_
_entity_poly.entity_id
_entity_poly.type
_entity_poly.pdbx_seq_one_letter_code
_entity_poly.pdbx_strand_id
1 'polypeptide(L)'
;MPEKRDPTLDPALRSWVESANDPATDFPIQNLPLCCFEVEHEGDEHSDEPHSHLHNGVAIGDQVLDLTMLIDSGVFDQSEEDQDLADVIAHPQWMVLAGEPEFVAPLREWLQNFLRHDTPMSGQQFRRLRQRALRPIAETLFHPPIFSTGYTDFYASLHHATNVGSMFRPDNPLLPNWKHVPIGYHGRVSSIIGSDHEIPRPRGQKAPPDSDPAAGPSFGPSSMLDYELEVGAVIADANELGESIDVRDADEMILGLVLVNDWSARDVQKWEYQPLGPFLAKN
;
A
#
# COMPACT_ATOMS: atom_id res chain seq x y z
N MET A 1 -18.73 17.37 -19.40
CA MET A 1 -19.77 16.35 -19.69
C MET A 1 -20.04 15.63 -18.38
N PRO A 2 -21.25 15.14 -18.07
CA PRO A 2 -21.41 14.30 -16.88
C PRO A 2 -20.47 13.10 -17.04
N GLU A 3 -19.57 12.91 -16.09
CA GLU A 3 -18.68 11.75 -16.02
C GLU A 3 -19.51 10.50 -16.23
N LYS A 4 -19.10 9.69 -17.22
CA LYS A 4 -19.72 8.40 -17.46
C LYS A 4 -19.39 7.56 -16.22
N ARG A 5 -20.39 7.32 -15.37
CA ARG A 5 -20.22 6.56 -14.13
C ARG A 5 -19.57 5.21 -14.46
N ASP A 6 -18.43 4.96 -13.86
CA ASP A 6 -17.70 3.70 -14.01
C ASP A 6 -18.64 2.54 -13.59
N PRO A 7 -18.99 1.62 -14.52
CA PRO A 7 -19.89 0.52 -14.23
C PRO A 7 -19.33 -0.43 -13.16
N THR A 8 -18.01 -0.42 -12.96
CA THR A 8 -17.34 -1.25 -11.97
C THR A 8 -17.65 -0.83 -10.53
N LEU A 9 -18.20 0.38 -10.35
CA LEU A 9 -18.57 0.95 -9.06
C LEU A 9 -20.08 0.84 -8.78
N ASP A 10 -20.83 0.05 -9.56
CA ASP A 10 -22.26 -0.16 -9.31
C ASP A 10 -22.46 -0.92 -7.98
N PRO A 11 -23.14 -0.31 -6.97
CA PRO A 11 -23.41 -0.96 -5.68
C PRO A 11 -24.29 -2.21 -5.78
N ALA A 12 -24.97 -2.42 -6.91
CA ALA A 12 -25.77 -3.61 -7.17
C ALA A 12 -24.95 -4.82 -7.63
N LEU A 13 -23.67 -4.65 -8.01
CA LEU A 13 -22.81 -5.77 -8.39
C LEU A 13 -22.62 -6.75 -7.21
N ARG A 14 -22.62 -8.04 -7.54
CA ARG A 14 -22.47 -9.16 -6.60
C ARG A 14 -21.49 -10.18 -7.15
N SER A 15 -20.70 -10.76 -6.26
CA SER A 15 -19.72 -11.80 -6.58
C SER A 15 -20.30 -13.20 -6.38
N TRP A 16 -19.74 -14.20 -7.08
CA TRP A 16 -19.94 -15.61 -6.73
C TRP A 16 -19.14 -16.03 -5.49
N VAL A 17 -18.21 -15.21 -5.02
CA VAL A 17 -17.57 -15.34 -3.69
C VAL A 17 -18.54 -14.78 -2.66
N GLU A 18 -19.20 -15.67 -1.91
CA GLU A 18 -20.34 -15.30 -1.05
C GLU A 18 -19.96 -14.28 0.03
N SER A 19 -18.78 -14.43 0.65
CA SER A 19 -18.26 -13.54 1.70
C SER A 19 -18.02 -12.10 1.20
N ALA A 20 -17.85 -11.89 -0.11
CA ALA A 20 -17.73 -10.56 -0.70
C ALA A 20 -19.06 -9.81 -0.82
N ASN A 21 -20.19 -10.48 -0.59
CA ASN A 21 -21.52 -9.88 -0.61
C ASN A 21 -22.00 -9.45 0.78
N ASP A 22 -21.22 -9.72 1.84
CA ASP A 22 -21.52 -9.26 3.19
C ASP A 22 -21.36 -7.72 3.27
N PRO A 23 -22.39 -6.96 3.68
CA PRO A 23 -22.27 -5.51 3.85
C PRO A 23 -21.20 -5.04 4.85
N ALA A 24 -20.71 -5.93 5.72
CA ALA A 24 -19.64 -5.65 6.68
C ALA A 24 -18.23 -5.94 6.16
N THR A 25 -18.09 -6.51 4.96
CA THR A 25 -16.76 -6.79 4.38
C THR A 25 -16.09 -5.53 3.85
N ASP A 26 -14.79 -5.40 4.08
CA ASP A 26 -13.96 -4.36 3.46
C ASP A 26 -13.63 -4.69 2.00
N PHE A 27 -13.86 -5.95 1.57
CA PHE A 27 -13.43 -6.46 0.26
C PHE A 27 -14.60 -6.88 -0.64
N PRO A 28 -15.59 -6.01 -0.92
CA PRO A 28 -16.65 -6.34 -1.86
C PRO A 28 -16.11 -6.31 -3.30
N ILE A 29 -16.89 -6.79 -4.27
CA ILE A 29 -16.51 -6.77 -5.71
C ILE A 29 -16.25 -5.36 -6.26
N GLN A 30 -16.73 -4.33 -5.58
CA GLN A 30 -16.47 -2.93 -5.91
C GLN A 30 -15.08 -2.45 -5.47
N ASN A 31 -14.44 -3.11 -4.50
CA ASN A 31 -13.11 -2.71 -4.02
C ASN A 31 -12.01 -3.32 -4.90
N LEU A 32 -11.74 -4.62 -4.73
CA LEU A 32 -10.69 -5.38 -5.43
C LEU A 32 -9.27 -4.80 -5.23
N PRO A 33 -8.79 -4.64 -3.98
CA PRO A 33 -7.47 -4.10 -3.73
C PRO A 33 -6.37 -5.08 -4.17
N LEU A 34 -5.32 -4.54 -4.77
CA LEU A 34 -4.14 -5.28 -5.21
C LEU A 34 -3.33 -5.73 -3.99
N CYS A 35 -2.88 -6.98 -3.99
CA CYS A 35 -2.04 -7.54 -2.94
C CYS A 35 -0.93 -8.42 -3.53
N CYS A 36 0.13 -8.60 -2.75
CA CYS A 36 1.21 -9.55 -3.04
C CYS A 36 1.37 -10.46 -1.83
N PHE A 37 1.59 -11.75 -2.05
CA PHE A 37 1.66 -12.75 -1.00
C PHE A 37 2.59 -13.90 -1.37
N GLU A 38 3.07 -14.59 -0.34
CA GLU A 38 3.95 -15.75 -0.51
C GLU A 38 3.13 -17.02 -0.72
N VAL A 39 3.54 -17.83 -1.69
CA VAL A 39 2.98 -19.17 -1.94
C VAL A 39 4.10 -20.19 -1.90
N GLU A 40 3.94 -21.18 -1.02
CA GLU A 40 4.78 -22.38 -1.01
C GLU A 40 4.33 -23.34 -2.12
N HIS A 41 5.30 -23.83 -2.88
CA HIS A 41 5.12 -24.87 -3.87
C HIS A 41 5.87 -26.12 -3.43
N GLU A 42 5.23 -27.29 -3.60
CA GLU A 42 5.96 -28.55 -3.60
C GLU A 42 6.90 -28.54 -4.82
N GLY A 43 8.12 -29.04 -4.65
CA GLY A 43 9.24 -28.90 -5.59
C GLY A 43 8.92 -28.90 -7.10
N ASP A 44 9.74 -28.20 -7.88
CA ASP A 44 9.59 -28.07 -9.34
C ASP A 44 10.46 -29.09 -10.11
N GLU A 45 10.47 -28.99 -11.44
CA GLU A 45 11.32 -29.85 -12.30
C GLU A 45 12.83 -29.72 -12.01
N HIS A 46 13.25 -28.74 -11.21
CA HIS A 46 14.64 -28.44 -10.90
C HIS A 46 15.03 -28.72 -9.44
N SER A 47 14.07 -28.89 -8.53
CA SER A 47 14.31 -29.20 -7.12
C SER A 47 13.10 -29.85 -6.46
N ASP A 48 13.28 -30.99 -5.79
CA ASP A 48 12.26 -31.62 -4.94
C ASP A 48 12.06 -30.88 -3.59
N GLU A 49 12.88 -29.87 -3.27
CA GLU A 49 12.73 -29.09 -2.04
C GLU A 49 11.58 -28.07 -2.17
N PRO A 50 10.73 -27.92 -1.13
CA PRO A 50 9.75 -26.86 -1.09
C PRO A 50 10.42 -25.50 -1.25
N HIS A 51 9.83 -24.66 -2.06
CA HIS A 51 10.28 -23.30 -2.27
C HIS A 51 9.08 -22.38 -2.32
N SER A 52 9.31 -21.09 -2.08
CA SER A 52 8.26 -20.10 -2.07
C SER A 52 8.50 -19.03 -3.13
N HIS A 53 7.41 -18.58 -3.74
CA HIS A 53 7.41 -17.50 -4.72
C HIS A 53 6.41 -16.43 -4.34
N LEU A 54 6.69 -15.18 -4.72
CA LEU A 54 5.73 -14.10 -4.59
C LEU A 54 4.69 -14.19 -5.70
N HIS A 55 3.43 -14.24 -5.30
CA HIS A 55 2.27 -14.17 -6.19
C HIS A 55 1.63 -12.79 -6.09
N ASN A 56 1.00 -12.38 -7.18
CA ASN A 56 0.13 -11.22 -7.23
C ASN A 56 -1.34 -11.67 -7.20
N GLY A 57 -2.18 -10.90 -6.52
CA GLY A 57 -3.61 -11.19 -6.46
C GLY A 57 -4.46 -10.02 -5.99
N VAL A 58 -5.75 -10.30 -5.80
CA VAL A 58 -6.69 -9.31 -5.25
C VAL A 58 -7.51 -9.88 -4.10
N ALA A 59 -7.77 -9.08 -3.08
CA ALA A 59 -8.66 -9.48 -2.00
C ALA A 59 -10.14 -9.40 -2.44
N ILE A 60 -10.93 -10.40 -2.05
CA ILE A 60 -12.36 -10.52 -2.33
C ILE A 60 -13.06 -11.31 -1.21
N GLY A 61 -13.91 -10.64 -0.44
CA GLY A 61 -14.53 -11.22 0.75
C GLY A 61 -13.49 -11.62 1.79
N ASP A 62 -13.50 -12.88 2.20
CA ASP A 62 -12.49 -13.48 3.10
C ASP A 62 -11.38 -14.23 2.33
N GLN A 63 -11.30 -14.04 1.01
CA GLN A 63 -10.39 -14.74 0.12
C GLN A 63 -9.43 -13.78 -0.60
N VAL A 64 -8.35 -14.34 -1.12
CA VAL A 64 -7.47 -13.76 -2.12
C VAL A 64 -7.65 -14.54 -3.41
N LEU A 65 -7.86 -13.84 -4.52
CA LEU A 65 -7.78 -14.40 -5.86
C LEU A 65 -6.32 -14.36 -6.34
N ASP A 66 -5.72 -15.53 -6.51
CA ASP A 66 -4.35 -15.76 -6.95
C ASP A 66 -4.24 -15.62 -8.47
N LEU A 67 -3.75 -14.46 -8.95
CA LEU A 67 -3.69 -14.15 -10.37
C LEU A 67 -2.48 -14.79 -11.05
N THR A 68 -1.37 -14.93 -10.33
CA THR A 68 -0.21 -15.69 -10.81
C THR A 68 -0.59 -17.14 -11.12
N MET A 69 -1.34 -17.80 -10.24
CA MET A 69 -1.86 -19.15 -10.50
C MET A 69 -2.82 -19.21 -11.70
N LEU A 70 -3.62 -18.16 -11.89
CA LEU A 70 -4.52 -18.07 -13.03
C LEU A 70 -3.76 -17.94 -14.35
N ILE A 71 -2.67 -17.17 -14.39
CA ILE A 71 -1.75 -17.10 -15.54
C ILE A 71 -1.20 -18.49 -15.85
N ASP A 72 -0.66 -19.19 -14.84
CA ASP A 72 -0.10 -20.55 -15.02
C ASP A 72 -1.14 -21.56 -15.51
N SER A 73 -2.43 -21.30 -15.29
CA SER A 73 -3.52 -22.15 -15.78
C SER A 73 -3.85 -21.96 -17.27
N GLY A 74 -3.28 -20.95 -17.93
CA GLY A 74 -3.55 -20.58 -19.31
C GLY A 74 -4.87 -19.83 -19.50
N VAL A 75 -5.47 -19.28 -18.43
CA VAL A 75 -6.75 -18.56 -18.55
C VAL A 75 -6.60 -17.26 -19.35
N PHE A 76 -5.40 -16.70 -19.39
CA PHE A 76 -5.05 -15.49 -20.14
C PHE A 76 -4.56 -15.80 -21.58
N ASP A 77 -4.64 -17.04 -22.06
CA ASP A 77 -4.17 -17.41 -23.41
C ASP A 77 -5.23 -17.20 -24.50
N GLN A 78 -6.33 -16.50 -24.21
CA GLN A 78 -7.49 -16.44 -25.11
C GLN A 78 -7.35 -15.38 -26.21
N SER A 79 -6.53 -14.35 -25.99
CA SER A 79 -6.30 -13.24 -26.93
C SER A 79 -4.94 -12.58 -26.70
N GLU A 80 -4.52 -11.72 -27.62
CA GLU A 80 -3.30 -10.89 -27.45
C GLU A 80 -3.46 -9.91 -26.28
N GLU A 81 -4.64 -9.30 -26.14
CA GLU A 81 -4.96 -8.39 -25.02
C GLU A 81 -4.87 -9.09 -23.65
N ASP A 82 -5.30 -10.35 -23.57
CA ASP A 82 -5.18 -11.14 -22.34
C ASP A 82 -3.71 -11.48 -22.02
N GLN A 83 -2.89 -11.71 -23.05
CA GLN A 83 -1.45 -11.98 -22.89
C GLN A 83 -0.69 -10.74 -22.44
N ASP A 84 -0.97 -9.58 -23.02
CA ASP A 84 -0.39 -8.30 -22.59
C ASP A 84 -0.73 -8.02 -21.11
N LEU A 85 -1.99 -8.27 -20.72
CA LEU A 85 -2.41 -8.12 -19.32
C LEU A 85 -1.71 -9.13 -18.40
N ALA A 86 -1.52 -10.37 -18.84
CA ALA A 86 -0.80 -11.40 -18.08
C ALA A 86 0.67 -11.02 -17.86
N ASP A 87 1.35 -10.45 -18.86
CA ASP A 87 2.74 -10.00 -18.74
C ASP A 87 2.90 -8.91 -17.66
N VAL A 88 1.95 -7.97 -17.57
CA VAL A 88 1.93 -6.94 -16.53
C VAL A 88 1.68 -7.54 -15.14
N ILE A 89 0.72 -8.47 -15.01
CA ILE A 89 0.38 -9.13 -13.74
C ILE A 89 1.51 -10.06 -13.27
N ALA A 90 2.22 -10.73 -14.17
CA ALA A 90 3.25 -11.71 -13.84
C ALA A 90 4.46 -11.09 -13.12
N HIS A 91 4.67 -9.78 -13.27
CA HIS A 91 5.80 -9.11 -12.64
C HIS A 91 5.58 -8.94 -11.12
N PRO A 92 6.56 -9.28 -10.26
CA PRO A 92 6.38 -9.24 -8.82
C PRO A 92 5.99 -7.86 -8.30
N GLN A 93 5.14 -7.85 -7.26
CA GLN A 93 4.77 -6.68 -6.47
C GLN A 93 4.28 -5.51 -7.33
N TRP A 94 3.40 -5.78 -8.30
CA TRP A 94 2.69 -4.78 -9.11
C TRP A 94 3.57 -3.66 -9.72
N MET A 95 4.87 -3.88 -9.85
CA MET A 95 5.82 -2.84 -10.24
C MET A 95 5.62 -2.38 -11.68
N VAL A 96 5.33 -3.32 -12.59
CA VAL A 96 5.05 -3.00 -13.99
C VAL A 96 3.69 -2.32 -14.11
N LEU A 97 2.66 -2.78 -13.40
CA LEU A 97 1.37 -2.10 -13.37
C LEU A 97 1.49 -0.65 -12.86
N ALA A 98 2.36 -0.41 -11.89
CA ALA A 98 2.65 0.95 -11.42
C ALA A 98 3.36 1.79 -12.49
N GLY A 99 4.17 1.20 -13.38
CA GLY A 99 4.80 1.91 -14.50
C GLY A 99 3.93 2.02 -15.75
N GLU A 100 2.86 1.24 -15.85
CA GLU A 100 1.98 1.16 -17.01
C GLU A 100 0.49 1.29 -16.55
N PRO A 101 0.11 2.49 -16.05
CA PRO A 101 -1.21 2.72 -15.45
C PRO A 101 -2.39 2.47 -16.41
N GLU A 102 -2.16 2.46 -17.73
CA GLU A 102 -3.16 2.11 -18.74
C GLU A 102 -3.75 0.69 -18.55
N PHE A 103 -3.02 -0.22 -17.89
CA PHE A 103 -3.49 -1.58 -17.60
C PHE A 103 -4.37 -1.69 -16.34
N VAL A 104 -4.47 -0.64 -15.53
CA VAL A 104 -5.30 -0.66 -14.31
C VAL A 104 -6.78 -0.88 -14.62
N ALA A 105 -7.32 -0.17 -15.63
CA ALA A 105 -8.72 -0.32 -16.03
C ALA A 105 -8.99 -1.70 -16.68
N PRO A 106 -8.20 -2.19 -17.66
CA PRO A 106 -8.31 -3.55 -18.19
C PRO A 106 -8.25 -4.64 -17.12
N LEU A 107 -7.30 -4.56 -16.18
CA LEU A 107 -7.19 -5.49 -15.06
C LEU A 107 -8.48 -5.52 -14.24
N ARG A 108 -8.97 -4.34 -13.85
CA ARG A 108 -10.19 -4.19 -13.06
C ARG A 108 -11.41 -4.77 -13.78
N GLU A 109 -11.57 -4.48 -15.06
CA GLU A 109 -12.67 -5.02 -15.88
C GLU A 109 -12.60 -6.54 -15.97
N TRP A 110 -11.41 -7.09 -16.21
CA TRP A 110 -11.18 -8.53 -16.25
C TRP A 110 -11.55 -9.20 -14.93
N LEU A 111 -11.05 -8.66 -13.81
CA LEU A 111 -11.33 -9.15 -12.46
C LEU A 111 -12.82 -9.16 -12.16
N GLN A 112 -13.53 -8.07 -12.50
CA GLN A 112 -14.97 -8.00 -12.27
C GLN A 112 -15.75 -9.00 -13.10
N ASN A 113 -15.40 -9.18 -14.37
CA ASN A 113 -16.00 -10.20 -15.20
C ASN A 113 -15.69 -11.61 -14.67
N PHE A 114 -14.48 -11.83 -14.13
CA PHE A 114 -14.13 -13.09 -13.51
C PHE A 114 -14.91 -13.35 -12.20
N LEU A 115 -15.13 -12.31 -11.39
CA LEU A 115 -15.68 -12.41 -10.03
C LEU A 115 -17.20 -12.23 -9.93
N ARG A 116 -17.88 -11.64 -10.92
CA ARG A 116 -19.33 -11.41 -10.86
C ARG A 116 -20.13 -12.72 -10.90
N HIS A 117 -21.21 -12.75 -10.12
CA HIS A 117 -22.03 -13.96 -9.92
C HIS A 117 -22.71 -14.50 -11.19
N ASP A 118 -23.01 -13.60 -12.13
CA ASP A 118 -23.78 -13.85 -13.35
C ASP A 118 -22.90 -14.03 -14.59
N THR A 119 -21.58 -14.10 -14.44
CA THR A 119 -20.70 -14.53 -15.54
C THR A 119 -20.99 -15.99 -15.91
N PRO A 120 -21.31 -16.28 -17.18
CA PRO A 120 -21.58 -17.64 -17.63
C PRO A 120 -20.45 -18.60 -17.26
N MET A 121 -20.77 -19.65 -16.49
CA MET A 121 -19.79 -20.66 -16.11
C MET A 121 -19.60 -21.68 -17.24
N SER A 122 -18.45 -21.62 -17.93
CA SER A 122 -18.05 -22.56 -18.98
C SER A 122 -17.63 -23.92 -18.38
N GLY A 123 -18.62 -24.76 -18.06
CA GLY A 123 -18.39 -26.17 -17.71
C GLY A 123 -17.76 -26.42 -16.33
N GLN A 124 -17.49 -27.69 -16.04
CA GLN A 124 -16.98 -28.13 -14.72
C GLN A 124 -15.53 -27.72 -14.47
N GLN A 125 -14.72 -27.62 -15.53
CA GLN A 125 -13.31 -27.26 -15.44
C GLN A 125 -13.12 -25.82 -14.96
N PHE A 126 -13.85 -24.86 -15.54
CA PHE A 126 -13.78 -23.46 -15.14
C PHE A 126 -14.24 -23.23 -13.69
N ARG A 127 -15.27 -23.97 -13.24
CA ARG A 127 -15.68 -23.95 -11.82
C ARG A 127 -14.58 -24.43 -10.87
N ARG A 128 -13.85 -25.48 -11.25
CA ARG A 128 -12.72 -25.98 -10.47
C ARG A 128 -11.56 -24.98 -10.46
N LEU A 129 -11.29 -24.33 -11.60
CA LEU A 129 -10.27 -23.29 -11.68
C LEU A 129 -10.57 -22.14 -10.72
N ARG A 130 -11.77 -21.57 -10.78
CA ARG A 130 -12.23 -20.51 -9.85
C ARG A 130 -11.99 -20.86 -8.39
N GLN A 131 -12.34 -22.08 -7.98
CA GLN A 131 -12.17 -22.53 -6.60
C GLN A 131 -10.69 -22.75 -6.25
N ARG A 132 -9.88 -23.26 -7.17
CA ARG A 132 -8.44 -23.46 -6.96
C ARG A 132 -7.65 -22.16 -6.89
N ALA A 133 -8.13 -21.11 -7.55
CA ALA A 133 -7.50 -19.80 -7.56
C ALA A 133 -7.82 -18.95 -6.30
N LEU A 134 -8.68 -19.43 -5.40
CA LEU A 134 -8.96 -18.75 -4.15
C LEU A 134 -8.13 -19.31 -3.01
N ARG A 135 -7.62 -18.41 -2.16
CA ARG A 135 -6.94 -18.73 -0.91
C ARG A 135 -7.56 -17.96 0.25
N PRO A 136 -7.74 -18.54 1.44
CA PRO A 136 -8.23 -17.78 2.59
C PRO A 136 -7.24 -16.68 2.98
N ILE A 137 -7.73 -15.45 3.21
CA ILE A 137 -6.91 -14.34 3.71
C ILE A 137 -6.22 -14.73 5.03
N ALA A 138 -6.93 -15.44 5.91
CA ALA A 138 -6.43 -15.88 7.21
C ALA A 138 -5.23 -16.85 7.14
N GLU A 139 -4.99 -17.46 5.98
CA GLU A 139 -3.90 -18.41 5.74
C GLU A 139 -2.84 -17.84 4.79
N THR A 140 -2.95 -16.55 4.44
CA THR A 140 -2.09 -15.90 3.46
C THR A 140 -1.07 -14.99 4.14
N LEU A 141 0.21 -15.19 3.85
CA LEU A 141 1.28 -14.30 4.29
C LEU A 141 1.47 -13.17 3.26
N PHE A 142 1.06 -11.96 3.61
CA PHE A 142 1.15 -10.81 2.72
C PHE A 142 2.51 -10.13 2.75
N HIS A 143 2.92 -9.64 1.59
CA HIS A 143 4.08 -8.78 1.39
C HIS A 143 3.64 -7.39 0.92
N PRO A 144 4.50 -6.37 1.05
CA PRO A 144 4.22 -5.06 0.45
C PRO A 144 3.86 -5.22 -1.03
N PRO A 145 2.72 -4.64 -1.48
CA PRO A 145 2.22 -4.85 -2.83
C PRO A 145 3.07 -4.13 -3.88
N ILE A 146 3.95 -3.22 -3.47
CA ILE A 146 4.86 -2.46 -4.33
C ILE A 146 6.23 -2.43 -3.66
N PHE A 147 7.28 -2.55 -4.46
CA PHE A 147 8.64 -2.25 -4.01
C PHE A 147 8.87 -0.74 -4.00
N SER A 148 8.80 -0.11 -2.83
CA SER A 148 9.00 1.32 -2.70
C SER A 148 10.46 1.70 -2.98
N THR A 149 10.69 2.66 -3.87
CA THR A 149 12.01 3.24 -4.15
C THR A 149 12.20 4.60 -3.49
N GLY A 150 11.10 5.24 -3.07
CA GLY A 150 11.05 6.50 -2.35
C GLY A 150 9.90 6.50 -1.33
N TYR A 151 10.06 7.30 -0.28
CA TYR A 151 9.02 7.58 0.71
C TYR A 151 9.13 9.04 1.14
N THR A 152 8.02 9.76 1.00
CA THR A 152 7.90 11.16 1.40
C THR A 152 6.74 11.28 2.35
N ASP A 153 7.00 11.82 3.54
CA ASP A 153 5.98 12.10 4.53
C ASP A 153 5.64 13.60 4.49
N PHE A 154 4.34 13.90 4.40
CA PHE A 154 3.79 15.26 4.30
C PHE A 154 3.11 15.68 5.59
N TYR A 155 3.26 16.95 5.94
CA TYR A 155 2.69 17.53 7.16
C TYR A 155 1.40 18.31 6.86
N ALA A 156 0.44 17.68 6.19
CA ALA A 156 -0.68 18.37 5.53
C ALA A 156 -1.93 18.57 6.42
N SER A 157 -1.97 18.03 7.63
CA SER A 157 -3.11 18.21 8.55
C SER A 157 -3.00 19.50 9.36
N LEU A 158 -3.91 20.46 9.12
CA LEU A 158 -3.97 21.74 9.84
C LEU A 158 -4.11 21.55 11.35
N HIS A 159 -4.97 20.62 11.76
CA HIS A 159 -5.22 20.36 13.18
C HIS A 159 -4.01 19.74 13.85
N HIS A 160 -3.38 18.75 13.21
CA HIS A 160 -2.14 18.16 13.72
C HIS A 160 -1.04 19.23 13.82
N ALA A 161 -0.82 20.00 12.74
CA ALA A 161 0.16 21.07 12.69
C ALA A 161 -0.03 22.13 13.78
N THR A 162 -1.28 22.52 14.01
CA THR A 162 -1.66 23.47 15.05
C THR A 162 -1.40 22.88 16.44
N ASN A 163 -1.83 21.66 16.71
CA ASN A 163 -1.68 21.02 18.02
C ASN A 163 -0.21 20.85 18.41
N VAL A 164 0.61 20.27 17.53
CA VAL A 164 2.06 20.13 17.76
C VAL A 164 2.70 21.51 17.89
N GLY A 165 2.38 22.43 16.97
CA GLY A 165 2.87 23.80 17.00
C GLY A 165 2.61 24.51 18.33
N SER A 166 1.41 24.36 18.90
CA SER A 166 1.01 24.98 20.16
C SER A 166 1.79 24.47 21.37
N MET A 167 2.33 23.24 21.33
CA MET A 167 3.17 22.72 22.40
C MET A 167 4.53 23.43 22.49
N PHE A 168 5.01 24.03 21.39
CA PHE A 168 6.30 24.74 21.33
C PHE A 168 6.16 26.25 21.15
N ARG A 169 5.10 26.70 20.49
CA ARG A 169 4.81 28.09 20.08
C ARG A 169 3.31 28.36 20.24
N PRO A 170 2.79 28.48 21.48
CA PRO A 170 1.35 28.59 21.74
C PRO A 170 0.68 29.76 21.02
N ASP A 171 1.36 30.91 20.93
CA ASP A 171 0.81 32.13 20.31
C ASP A 171 0.88 32.12 18.78
N ASN A 172 1.78 31.34 18.19
CA ASN A 172 1.93 31.23 16.74
C ASN A 172 2.33 29.79 16.35
N PRO A 173 1.37 28.85 16.41
CA PRO A 173 1.66 27.42 16.30
C PRO A 173 2.16 27.04 14.90
N LEU A 174 1.61 27.67 13.87
CA LEU A 174 1.95 27.43 12.48
C LEU A 174 3.12 28.30 12.06
N LEU A 175 4.13 27.69 11.44
CA LEU A 175 5.18 28.45 10.78
C LEU A 175 4.64 29.16 9.53
N PRO A 176 5.23 30.30 9.12
CA PRO A 176 4.69 31.11 8.04
C PRO A 176 4.48 30.36 6.72
N ASN A 177 5.35 29.39 6.39
CA ASN A 177 5.30 28.64 5.14
C ASN A 177 4.20 27.57 5.07
N TRP A 178 3.66 27.10 6.21
CA TRP A 178 2.77 25.93 6.24
C TRP A 178 1.51 26.10 5.37
N LYS A 179 0.96 27.31 5.30
CA LYS A 179 -0.24 27.60 4.49
C LYS A 179 0.06 27.84 2.99
N HIS A 180 1.32 27.80 2.58
CA HIS A 180 1.75 28.16 1.24
C HIS A 180 2.39 27.01 0.47
N VAL A 181 2.93 26.01 1.17
CA VAL A 181 3.53 24.82 0.59
C VAL A 181 3.17 23.61 1.45
N PRO A 182 2.76 22.48 0.87
CA PRO A 182 2.60 21.24 1.62
C PRO A 182 4.00 20.77 2.04
N ILE A 183 4.46 21.21 3.21
CA ILE A 183 5.79 20.84 3.69
C ILE A 183 5.83 19.33 3.90
N GLY A 184 6.97 18.73 3.54
CA GLY A 184 7.24 17.32 3.72
C GLY A 184 8.74 17.07 3.80
N TYR A 185 9.11 15.84 4.10
CA TYR A 185 10.50 15.41 4.20
C TYR A 185 10.66 13.99 3.66
N HIS A 186 11.89 13.62 3.30
CA HIS A 186 12.20 12.27 2.86
C HIS A 186 12.18 11.34 4.08
N GLY A 187 11.31 10.33 4.06
CA GLY A 187 11.30 9.27 5.04
C GLY A 187 12.28 8.14 4.67
N ARG A 188 12.22 7.04 5.42
CA ARG A 188 13.11 5.89 5.22
C ARG A 188 12.40 4.70 4.59
N VAL A 189 12.69 4.47 3.33
CA VAL A 189 12.14 3.35 2.56
C VAL A 189 12.48 1.98 3.17
N SER A 190 13.72 1.80 3.64
CA SER A 190 14.21 0.49 4.11
C SER A 190 13.51 -0.06 5.36
N SER A 191 12.72 0.77 6.04
CA SER A 191 11.99 0.40 7.27
C SER A 191 10.47 0.40 7.09
N ILE A 192 9.98 0.57 5.86
CA ILE A 192 8.58 0.29 5.54
C ILE A 192 8.38 -1.23 5.58
N ILE A 193 7.42 -1.66 6.39
CA ILE A 193 7.13 -3.07 6.65
C ILE A 193 5.61 -3.30 6.65
N GLY A 194 5.20 -4.55 6.41
CA GLY A 194 3.79 -4.94 6.38
C GLY A 194 3.13 -4.88 7.77
N SER A 195 1.79 -4.83 7.81
CA SER A 195 0.99 -4.58 9.02
C SER A 195 1.25 -5.54 10.18
N ASP A 196 1.64 -6.78 9.93
CA ASP A 196 1.77 -7.83 10.96
C ASP A 196 3.16 -7.89 11.63
N HIS A 197 4.04 -6.94 11.33
CA HIS A 197 5.38 -6.92 11.91
C HIS A 197 5.38 -6.29 13.32
N GLU A 198 6.08 -6.94 14.24
CA GLU A 198 6.37 -6.34 15.55
C GLU A 198 7.39 -5.21 15.40
N ILE A 199 7.15 -4.08 16.10
CA ILE A 199 8.04 -2.92 16.09
C ILE A 199 8.85 -2.87 17.40
N PRO A 200 10.17 -3.13 17.36
CA PRO A 200 11.01 -3.01 18.53
C PRO A 200 11.07 -1.55 18.99
N ARG A 201 10.89 -1.30 20.29
CA ARG A 201 11.05 0.04 20.86
C ARG A 201 12.46 0.58 20.56
N PRO A 202 12.60 1.74 19.90
CA PRO A 202 13.91 2.25 19.54
C PRO A 202 14.69 2.71 20.76
N ARG A 203 16.01 2.68 20.63
CA ARG A 203 16.96 3.27 21.59
C ARG A 203 17.63 4.45 20.91
N GLY A 204 17.75 5.57 21.60
CA GLY A 204 18.32 6.78 21.02
C GLY A 204 18.84 7.75 22.08
N GLN A 205 19.42 8.84 21.59
CA GLN A 205 19.80 9.96 22.43
C GLN A 205 18.57 10.80 22.78
N LYS A 206 18.52 11.29 24.02
CA LYS A 206 17.46 12.15 24.52
C LYS A 206 18.09 13.40 25.11
N ALA A 207 17.38 14.52 24.95
CA ALA A 207 17.81 15.81 25.50
C ALA A 207 18.06 15.70 27.02
N PRO A 208 19.03 16.47 27.56
CA PRO A 208 19.17 16.61 29.01
C PRO A 208 17.88 17.15 29.62
N PRO A 209 17.62 16.88 30.92
CA PRO A 209 16.51 17.51 31.62
C PRO A 209 16.60 19.04 31.56
N ASP A 210 15.45 19.72 31.42
CA ASP A 210 15.42 21.20 31.40
C ASP A 210 16.01 21.82 32.68
N SER A 211 16.04 21.07 33.79
CA SER A 211 16.65 21.47 35.06
C SER A 211 18.17 21.44 35.07
N ASP A 212 18.81 20.68 34.16
CA ASP A 212 20.26 20.60 34.02
C ASP A 212 20.69 20.45 32.56
N PRO A 213 20.63 21.53 31.75
CA PRO A 213 21.00 21.48 30.34
C PRO A 213 22.48 21.15 30.09
N ALA A 214 23.35 21.25 31.11
CA ALA A 214 24.78 20.99 31.00
C ALA A 214 25.15 19.50 31.15
N ALA A 215 24.22 18.65 31.61
CA ALA A 215 24.45 17.23 31.85
C ALA A 215 24.78 16.41 30.58
N GLY A 216 24.55 16.98 29.39
CA GLY A 216 24.67 16.27 28.11
C GLY A 216 23.50 15.31 27.85
N PRO A 217 23.38 14.74 26.64
CA PRO A 217 22.29 13.83 26.31
C PRO A 217 22.43 12.49 27.03
N SER A 218 21.30 11.84 27.29
CA SER A 218 21.26 10.45 27.78
C SER A 218 21.00 9.48 26.64
N PHE A 219 21.44 8.23 26.74
CA PHE A 219 21.17 7.16 25.77
C PHE A 219 20.38 6.02 26.41
N GLY A 220 19.32 5.57 25.74
CA GLY A 220 18.51 4.45 26.21
C GLY A 220 17.23 4.25 25.40
N PRO A 221 16.35 3.34 25.82
CA PRO A 221 15.04 3.19 25.20
C PRO A 221 14.26 4.51 25.18
N SER A 222 13.52 4.74 24.10
CA SER A 222 12.54 5.83 24.02
C SER A 222 11.47 5.65 25.11
N SER A 223 11.16 6.74 25.79
CA SER A 223 10.09 6.88 26.77
C SER A 223 8.80 7.45 26.19
N MET A 224 8.84 7.94 24.94
CA MET A 224 7.74 8.58 24.24
C MET A 224 7.57 7.97 22.84
N LEU A 225 7.29 6.67 22.80
CA LEU A 225 6.91 5.99 21.55
C LEU A 225 5.45 6.28 21.26
N ASP A 226 5.16 6.65 20.02
CA ASP A 226 3.88 7.16 19.58
C ASP A 226 3.57 6.66 18.16
N TYR A 227 2.30 6.74 17.78
CA TYR A 227 1.83 6.42 16.44
C TYR A 227 1.42 7.70 15.70
N GLU A 228 1.47 7.69 14.37
CA GLU A 228 0.85 8.71 13.52
C GLU A 228 -0.08 8.02 12.54
N LEU A 229 -1.38 8.30 12.65
CA LEU A 229 -2.38 7.74 11.75
C LEU A 229 -2.36 8.51 10.43
N GLU A 230 -2.03 7.81 9.35
CA GLU A 230 -1.81 8.40 8.04
C GLU A 230 -2.44 7.58 6.90
N VAL A 231 -2.53 8.21 5.74
CA VAL A 231 -2.88 7.58 4.46
C VAL A 231 -1.74 7.83 3.50
N GLY A 232 -1.18 6.75 2.96
CA GLY A 232 -0.15 6.81 1.93
C GLY A 232 -0.77 6.72 0.54
N ALA A 233 -0.31 7.56 -0.38
CA ALA A 233 -0.59 7.42 -1.81
C ALA A 233 0.57 6.68 -2.48
N VAL A 234 0.24 5.60 -3.21
CA VAL A 234 1.20 4.87 -4.04
C VAL A 234 1.21 5.53 -5.41
N ILE A 235 2.37 6.02 -5.83
CA ILE A 235 2.52 6.70 -7.11
C ILE A 235 2.72 5.68 -8.24
N ALA A 236 1.84 5.73 -9.22
CA ALA A 236 2.02 5.14 -10.55
C ALA A 236 2.71 6.15 -11.46
N ASP A 237 3.62 5.65 -12.27
CA ASP A 237 4.41 6.35 -13.27
C ASP A 237 5.23 7.53 -12.70
N ALA A 238 6.51 7.58 -13.08
CA ALA A 238 7.40 8.63 -12.60
C ALA A 238 7.55 9.69 -13.68
N ASN A 239 7.55 10.96 -13.29
CA ASN A 239 7.99 12.02 -14.19
C ASN A 239 9.52 11.96 -14.41
N GLU A 240 9.98 12.39 -15.58
CA GLU A 240 11.41 12.51 -15.84
C GLU A 240 12.06 13.58 -14.95
N LEU A 241 13.36 13.42 -14.67
CA LEU A 241 14.11 14.37 -13.85
C LEU A 241 14.13 15.75 -14.50
N GLY A 242 13.54 16.73 -13.81
CA GLY A 242 13.46 18.12 -14.26
C GLY A 242 12.14 18.47 -14.94
N GLU A 243 11.27 17.48 -15.17
CA GLU A 243 9.91 17.68 -15.66
C GLU A 243 8.94 17.72 -14.49
N SER A 244 8.00 18.67 -14.49
CA SER A 244 7.03 18.84 -13.40
C SER A 244 5.68 18.28 -13.81
N ILE A 245 4.97 17.63 -12.89
CA ILE A 245 3.59 17.20 -13.08
C ILE A 245 2.67 18.40 -12.82
N ASP A 246 1.73 18.66 -13.73
CA ASP A 246 0.70 19.67 -13.50
C ASP A 246 -0.28 19.17 -12.43
N VAL A 247 -0.75 20.05 -11.55
CA VAL A 247 -1.70 19.69 -10.50
C VAL A 247 -3.00 19.07 -11.03
N ARG A 248 -3.34 19.35 -12.30
CA ARG A 248 -4.52 18.81 -12.99
C ARG A 248 -4.37 17.36 -13.43
N ASP A 249 -3.14 16.86 -13.47
CA ASP A 249 -2.78 15.51 -13.93
C ASP A 249 -2.27 14.66 -12.74
N ALA A 250 -2.18 15.23 -11.54
CA ALA A 250 -1.55 14.61 -10.37
C ALA A 250 -2.33 13.41 -9.82
N ASP A 251 -3.65 13.35 -10.01
CA ASP A 251 -4.49 12.23 -9.61
C ASP A 251 -4.33 11.00 -10.52
N GLU A 252 -4.01 11.22 -11.80
CA GLU A 252 -3.69 10.14 -12.74
C GLU A 252 -2.42 9.36 -12.33
N MET A 253 -1.54 10.00 -11.55
CA MET A 253 -0.30 9.40 -11.04
C MET A 253 -0.51 8.57 -9.77
N ILE A 254 -1.74 8.41 -9.26
CA ILE A 254 -1.99 7.67 -8.02
C ILE A 254 -2.54 6.28 -8.37
N LEU A 255 -1.74 5.24 -8.13
CA LEU A 255 -2.16 3.85 -8.31
C LEU A 255 -3.23 3.44 -7.28
N GLY A 256 -3.07 3.90 -6.05
CA GLY A 256 -3.93 3.49 -4.95
C GLY A 256 -3.51 4.09 -3.61
N LEU A 257 -4.26 3.73 -2.58
CA LEU A 257 -4.07 4.24 -1.22
C LEU A 257 -3.83 3.08 -0.24
N VAL A 258 -3.04 3.36 0.78
CA VAL A 258 -2.77 2.45 1.90
C VAL A 258 -2.92 3.18 3.22
N LEU A 259 -3.19 2.45 4.30
CA LEU A 259 -3.03 3.00 5.65
C LEU A 259 -1.55 2.98 6.03
N VAL A 260 -1.10 4.04 6.68
CA VAL A 260 0.28 4.17 7.16
C VAL A 260 0.25 4.50 8.65
N ASN A 261 1.15 3.86 9.39
CA ASN A 261 1.47 4.24 10.76
C ASN A 261 2.93 4.68 10.83
N ASP A 262 3.16 5.99 10.89
CA ASP A 262 4.51 6.54 10.98
C ASP A 262 4.98 6.59 12.46
N TRP A 263 5.43 5.43 12.94
CA TRP A 263 5.91 5.23 14.30
C TRP A 263 6.97 6.25 14.69
N SER A 264 6.77 6.88 15.84
CA SER A 264 7.53 8.06 16.22
C SER A 264 8.08 7.98 17.64
N ALA A 265 9.39 8.14 17.81
CA ALA A 265 10.04 8.27 19.11
C ALA A 265 10.25 9.75 19.49
N ARG A 266 9.22 10.38 20.08
CA ARG A 266 9.15 11.85 20.25
C ARG A 266 10.25 12.46 21.10
N ASP A 267 10.75 11.72 22.09
CA ASP A 267 11.86 12.16 22.95
C ASP A 267 13.21 12.16 22.22
N VAL A 268 13.41 11.23 21.28
CA VAL A 268 14.53 11.24 20.35
C VAL A 268 14.36 12.37 19.34
N GLN A 269 13.16 12.51 18.76
CA GLN A 269 12.84 13.52 17.75
C GLN A 269 13.14 14.93 18.24
N LYS A 270 12.67 15.27 19.45
CA LYS A 270 12.86 16.60 20.06
C LYS A 270 14.35 16.97 20.17
N TRP A 271 15.23 15.99 20.39
CA TRP A 271 16.67 16.20 20.52
C TRP A 271 17.37 16.36 19.17
N GLU A 272 17.01 15.58 18.17
CA GLU A 272 17.76 15.50 16.90
C GLU A 272 17.24 16.42 15.79
N TYR A 273 15.96 16.81 15.81
CA TYR A 273 15.30 17.30 14.58
C TYR A 273 15.76 18.68 14.08
N GLN A 274 16.49 19.45 14.89
CA GLN A 274 16.96 20.78 14.50
C GLN A 274 18.42 20.73 14.06
N PRO A 275 18.76 21.32 12.88
CA PRO A 275 17.89 22.00 11.92
C PRO A 275 17.37 21.10 10.77
N LEU A 276 17.74 19.82 10.74
CA LEU A 276 17.66 18.97 9.54
C LEU A 276 16.34 18.20 9.37
N GLY A 277 15.43 18.29 10.33
CA GLY A 277 14.20 17.51 10.36
C GLY A 277 14.33 16.18 11.11
N PRO A 278 13.23 15.44 11.27
CA PRO A 278 13.20 14.13 11.93
C PRO A 278 14.12 13.12 11.23
N PHE A 279 14.76 12.22 11.98
CA PHE A 279 15.64 11.19 11.42
C PHE A 279 15.51 9.85 12.15
N LEU A 280 16.33 9.55 13.15
CA LEU A 280 16.28 8.27 13.88
C LEU A 280 14.99 8.07 14.68
N ALA A 281 14.25 9.15 14.93
CA ALA A 281 12.96 9.06 15.60
C ALA A 281 11.85 8.50 14.71
N LYS A 282 12.09 8.37 13.40
CA LYS A 282 11.15 7.92 12.36
C LYS A 282 11.64 6.70 11.57
N ASN A 283 12.96 6.59 11.39
CA ASN A 283 13.60 5.57 10.55
C ASN A 283 13.63 4.16 11.13
#